data_AF-A0A8X6XGT3-F1
#
_entry.id   AF-A0A8X6XGT3-F1
#
_cell.length_a   1.000
_cell.length_b   1.000
_cell.length_c   1.000
_cell.angle_alpha   90.00
_cell.angle_beta   90.00
_cell.angle_gamma   90.00
#
_symmetry.space_group_name_H-M   'P 1'
#
loop_
_entity.id
_entity.type
_entity.pdbx_description
1 polymer ?
#
loop_
_entity_poly.entity_id
_entity_poly.type
_entity_poly.pdbx_seq_one_letter_code
_entity_poly.pdbx_strand_id
1 'polypeptide(L)' 'MYNFYRRFIPKAAHILAPLIKFLEGHTNKKKPSRPSKNPQTPLEWTEEAENSFTAAKTASADATLLKHPIPGATF' A
#
# COMPACT_ATOMS: atom_id res chain seq x y z
N MET A 1 5.70 -4.62 0.90
CA MET A 1 5.88 -4.88 2.35
C MET A 1 4.72 -4.39 3.24
N TYR A 2 3.68 -3.73 2.72
CA TYR A 2 2.58 -3.22 3.55
C TYR A 2 1.76 -4.30 4.27
N ASN A 3 1.68 -5.53 3.74
CA ASN A 3 0.91 -6.62 4.32
C ASN A 3 1.30 -6.96 5.77
N PHE A 4 2.58 -6.79 6.14
CA PHE A 4 3.06 -7.05 7.50
C PHE A 4 2.49 -6.05 8.53
N TYR A 5 2.26 -4.79 8.11
CA TYR A 5 1.84 -3.70 8.99
C TYR A 5 0.32 -3.56 9.13
N ARG A 6 -0.46 -4.32 8.35
CA ARG A 6 -1.94 -4.25 8.37
C ARG A 6 -2.54 -4.49 9.75
N ARG A 7 -1.88 -5.29 10.61
CA ARG A 7 -2.34 -5.56 11.97
C ARG A 7 -2.19 -4.35 12.91
N PHE A 8 -1.29 -3.43 12.58
CA PHE A 8 -0.97 -2.25 13.38
C PHE A 8 -1.57 -0.97 12.81
N ILE A 9 -2.14 -1.03 11.60
CA ILE A 9 -2.74 0.12 10.92
C ILE A 9 -4.28 0.01 10.99
N PRO A 10 -4.95 0.87 11.78
CA PRO A 10 -6.41 0.93 11.81
C PRO A 10 -6.97 1.21 10.41
N LYS A 11 -8.05 0.50 10.04
CA LYS A 11 -8.74 0.67 8.76
C LYS A 11 -7.82 0.50 7.52
N ALA A 12 -6.73 -0.28 7.64
CA ALA A 12 -5.77 -0.51 6.56
C ALA A 12 -6.43 -0.92 5.22
N ALA A 13 -7.48 -1.73 5.26
CA ALA A 13 -8.20 -2.15 4.06
C ALA A 13 -8.85 -0.96 3.32
N HIS A 14 -9.43 -0.01 4.05
CA HIS A 14 -10.03 1.19 3.47
C HIS A 14 -8.97 2.12 2.89
N ILE A 15 -7.86 2.30 3.60
CA ILE A 15 -6.74 3.13 3.14
C ILE A 15 -6.16 2.57 1.84
N LEU A 16 -6.05 1.24 1.72
CA LEU A 16 -5.48 0.58 0.55
C LEU A 16 -6.47 0.34 -0.60
N ALA A 17 -7.77 0.39 -0.36
CA ALA A 17 -8.76 0.03 -1.37
C ALA A 17 -8.61 0.83 -2.68
N PRO A 18 -8.40 2.16 -2.65
CA PRO A 18 -8.18 2.93 -3.88
C PRO A 18 -6.92 2.49 -4.63
N LEU A 19 -5.84 2.18 -3.93
CA LEU A 19 -4.59 1.68 -4.53
C LEU A 19 -4.77 0.29 -5.14
N ILE A 20 -5.51 -0.61 -4.49
CA ILE A 20 -5.75 -1.96 -5.02
C ILE A 20 -6.57 -1.85 -6.32
N LYS A 21 -7.65 -1.06 -6.30
CA LYS A 21 -8.49 -0.80 -7.47
C LYS A 21 -7.70 -0.13 -8.60
N PHE A 22 -6.82 0.80 -8.28
CA PHE A 22 -5.92 1.45 -9.22
C PHE A 22 -4.99 0.44 -9.92
N LEU A 23 -4.48 -0.56 -9.18
CA LEU A 23 -3.57 -1.58 -9.69
C LEU A 23 -4.27 -2.72 -10.42
N GLU A 24 -5.54 -3.02 -10.14
CA GLU A 24 -6.30 -4.10 -10.80
C GLU A 24 -6.32 -3.97 -12.33
N GLY A 25 -6.39 -2.74 -12.87
CA GLY A 25 -6.34 -2.48 -14.31
C GLY A 25 -4.98 -2.74 -14.98
N HIS A 26 -3.91 -2.77 -14.19
CA HIS A 26 -2.53 -2.93 -14.66
C HIS A 26 -1.94 -4.32 -14.39
N THR A 27 -2.41 -5.01 -13.34
CA THR A 27 -1.87 -6.30 -12.88
C THR A 27 -2.49 -7.51 -13.57
N ASN A 28 -3.73 -7.41 -14.05
CA ASN A 28 -4.44 -8.50 -14.73
C ASN A 28 -4.07 -8.68 -16.21
N LYS A 29 -3.21 -7.82 -16.76
CA LYS A 29 -2.67 -8.03 -18.10
C LYS A 29 -1.70 -9.21 -18.02
N LYS A 30 -2.05 -10.34 -18.65
CA LYS A 30 -1.16 -11.50 -18.80
C LYS A 30 0.23 -10.98 -19.19
N LYS A 31 1.24 -11.21 -18.33
CA LYS A 31 2.62 -10.88 -18.69
C LYS A 31 2.88 -11.54 -20.04
N PRO A 32 3.31 -10.78 -21.06
CA PRO A 32 3.58 -11.40 -22.35
C PRO A 32 4.64 -12.49 -22.12
N SER A 33 4.43 -13.68 -22.69
CA SER A 33 5.33 -14.83 -22.55
C SER A 33 6.76 -14.54 -23.03
N ARG A 34 6.96 -13.41 -23.70
CA ARG A 34 8.24 -12.85 -24.15
C ARG A 34 8.26 -11.39 -23.71
N PRO A 35 9.39 -10.84 -23.22
CA PRO A 35 9.51 -9.41 -22.96
C PRO A 35 9.12 -8.66 -24.24
N SER A 36 7.98 -7.97 -24.19
CA SER A 36 7.51 -7.16 -25.29
C SER A 36 8.38 -5.91 -25.37
N LYS A 37 8.78 -5.52 -26.58
CA LYS A 37 9.54 -4.28 -26.85
C LYS A 37 8.67 -3.02 -26.68
N ASN A 38 7.38 -3.19 -26.38
CA ASN A 38 6.46 -2.08 -26.16
C ASN A 38 6.65 -1.51 -24.75
N PRO A 39 6.80 -0.18 -24.60
CA PRO A 39 6.87 0.43 -23.29
C PRO A 39 5.59 0.09 -22.51
N GLN A 40 5.74 -0.39 -21.27
CA GLN A 40 4.61 -0.47 -20.36
C GLN A 40 3.97 0.92 -20.32
N THR A 41 2.67 0.99 -20.59
CA THR A 41 1.90 2.23 -20.45
C THR A 41 2.18 2.81 -19.07
N PRO A 42 2.69 4.05 -18.97
CA PRO A 42 2.91 4.71 -17.69
C PRO A 42 1.65 4.66 -16.85
N LEU A 43 1.85 4.43 -15.56
CA LEU A 43 0.77 4.42 -14.58
C LEU A 43 0.45 5.87 -14.23
N GLU A 44 -0.63 6.40 -14.79
CA GLU A 44 -1.10 7.76 -14.53
C GLU A 44 -1.72 7.83 -13.14
N TRP A 45 -1.12 8.60 -12.23
CA TRP A 45 -1.64 8.74 -10.87
C TRP A 45 -2.94 9.53 -10.86
N THR A 46 -3.95 8.98 -10.19
CA THR A 46 -5.16 9.73 -9.84
C THR A 46 -4.97 10.41 -8.48
N GLU A 47 -5.65 11.53 -8.27
CA GLU A 47 -5.66 12.23 -6.98
C GLU A 47 -6.09 11.30 -5.83
N GLU A 48 -7.06 10.42 -6.09
CA GLU A 48 -7.51 9.41 -5.13
C GLU A 48 -6.40 8.41 -4.76
N ALA A 49 -5.63 7.94 -5.74
CA ALA A 49 -4.54 7.00 -5.53
C ALA A 49 -3.36 7.67 -4.79
N GLU A 50 -3.06 8.93 -5.10
CA GLU A 50 -2.01 9.69 -4.43
C GLU A 50 -2.36 10.00 -2.97
N ASN A 51 -3.61 10.39 -2.71
CA ASN A 51 -4.11 10.61 -1.35
C ASN A 51 -4.08 9.31 -0.53
N SER A 52 -4.54 8.21 -1.13
CA SER A 52 -4.49 6.87 -0.52
C SER A 52 -3.05 6.42 -0.23
N PHE A 53 -2.12 6.69 -1.15
CA PHE A 53 -0.70 6.40 -0.97
C PHE A 53 -0.06 7.20 0.17
N THR A 54 -0.37 8.49 0.24
CA THR A 54 0.12 9.36 1.31
C THR A 54 -0.43 8.93 2.66
N ALA A 55 -1.74 8.63 2.75
CA ALA A 55 -2.35 8.11 3.97
C ALA A 55 -1.74 6.78 4.42
N ALA A 56 -1.46 5.87 3.49
CA ALA A 56 -0.79 4.60 3.75
C ALA A 56 0.63 4.81 4.32
N LYS A 57 1.37 5.78 3.79
CA LYS A 57 2.72 6.13 4.25
C LYS A 57 2.70 6.66 5.68
N THR A 58 1.81 7.61 5.97
CA THR A 58 1.64 8.18 7.31
C THR A 58 1.23 7.11 8.31
N ALA A 59 0.21 6.31 7.99
CA ALA A 59 -0.25 5.24 8.86
C ALA A 59 0.84 4.19 9.14
N SER A 60 1.73 3.93 8.17
CA SER A 60 2.87 3.04 8.37
C SER A 60 3.90 3.64 9.34
N ALA A 61 4.17 4.94 9.24
CA ALA A 61 5.07 5.64 10.18
C ALA A 61 4.49 5.63 11.60
N ASP A 62 3.20 5.95 11.75
CA ASP A 62 2.53 5.96 13.05
C ASP A 62 2.47 4.57 13.70
N ALA A 63 2.24 3.53 12.90
CA ALA A 63 2.26 2.15 13.38
C ALA A 63 3.61 1.74 14.00
N THR A 64 4.72 2.35 13.55
CA THR A 64 6.05 2.11 14.15
C THR A 64 6.27 2.85 15.47
N LEU A 65 5.56 3.97 15.69
CA LEU A 65 5.65 4.75 16.94
C LEU A 65 4.88 4.12 18.10
N LEU A 66 3.87 3.28 17.82
CA LEU A 66 2.97 2.67 18.82
C LEU A 66 3.58 1.55 19.68
N LYS A 67 4.89 1.30 19.62
CA LYS A 67 5.59 0.31 20.47
C LYS A 67 6.86 0.86 21.11
N HIS A 68 6.71 1.82 22.01
CA HIS A 68 7.61 1.83 23.15
C HIS A 68 6.98 0.98 24.26
N PRO A 69 7.70 -0.01 24.83
CA PRO A 69 7.22 -0.69 26.01
C PRO A 69 6.95 0.35 27.08
N ILE A 70 5.72 0.35 27.59
CA ILE A 70 5.35 1.15 28.74
C ILE A 70 6.29 0.74 29.89
N PRO A 71 6.93 1.67 30.61
CA PRO A 71 7.72 1.32 31.78
C PRO A 71 6.86 0.48 32.75
N GLY A 72 7.23 -0.79 32.95
CA GLY A 72 6.50 -1.72 33.83
C GLY A 72 5.51 -2.67 33.14
N ALA A 73 5.47 -2.75 31.80
CA ALA A 73 4.68 -3.77 31.12
C ALA A 73 5.24 -5.18 31.41
N THR A 74 4.47 -6.03 32.10
CA THR A 74 4.77 -7.45 32.28
C THR A 74 4.30 -8.26 31.09
N PHE A 75 5.13 -9.21 30.64
CA PHE A 75 4.84 -10.15 29.55
C PHE A 75 3.76 -11.17 29.93
#